data_AF-A0AAP6E9Q9-F1
#
_entry.id   AF-A0AAP6E9Q9-F1
#
_cell.length_a   1.000
_cell.length_b   1.000
_cell.length_c   1.000
_cell.angle_alpha   90.00
_cell.angle_beta   90.00
_cell.angle_gamma   90.00
#
_symmetry.space_group_name_H-M   'P 1'
#
loop_
_entity.id
_entity.type
_entity.pdbx_description
1 polymer ?
#
loop_
_entity_poly.entity_id
_entity_poly.type
_entity_poly.pdbx_seq_one_letter_code
_entity_poly.pdbx_strand_id
1 'polypeptide(L)'
;MSRLNHPKADLSKGQYGTVGQGLHIAKKLLPFIPANAGILLVPCCRGASAFTTGADGTYSESAGASENSLRWGVGKPLYQDLVSRTKAALAKNPKNRLLAVVWMQGEGDAAVGTHAQHPGLFSAMVNQFRTELAGQASQSTGGSASAVPWVCGDTTYFWKQRHAEGYASVYGGYKGKESQNIFFVPLMTDENGANVQTNDPAEDPDLEAVGYYGSKWRNDQKTWTSVDRASHFSSWARRGIISDRLATAILVHAGRTAEFITGKQPDTVKPTGPSGEGPEREPEAPVSNRTLMSLLASGEDLASQGWRYYHKPASGDSVDKNIAEAVVSDEGATGGKALQLNKPESHIWFLEHDAAGQGAELLKKGGRVSVRFKVPGALVPNQFALGIYWQLSSLPEGVTLSEEGNDMLMSFFLQTDATNLNAMYHKKQNAKLDTFGVFDNGWHTLAFEFAGNNSIQVTPVLDEKRGTPFTLVKSPASGAADKLQLTGISKAATYTLLIDSVKVEVNNADAAA
;
A
#
# COMPACT_ATOMS: atom_id res chain seq x y z
N MET A 1 -11.09 -27.38 0.18
CA MET A 1 -11.10 -26.39 -0.93
C MET A 1 -12.38 -26.57 -1.74
N SER A 2 -12.89 -25.52 -2.40
CA SER A 2 -14.15 -25.60 -3.15
C SER A 2 -14.07 -26.67 -4.24
N ARG A 3 -15.11 -27.51 -4.35
CA ARG A 3 -15.21 -28.55 -5.39
C ARG A 3 -15.71 -28.00 -6.73
N LEU A 4 -16.02 -26.70 -6.81
CA LEU A 4 -16.56 -26.03 -7.99
C LEU A 4 -15.43 -25.55 -8.92
N ASN A 5 -14.70 -26.49 -9.53
CA ASN A 5 -13.58 -26.17 -10.43
C ASN A 5 -14.07 -25.44 -11.70
N HIS A 6 -13.24 -24.54 -12.23
CA HIS A 6 -13.51 -23.91 -13.52
C HIS A 6 -13.36 -24.94 -14.66
N PRO A 7 -14.23 -24.97 -15.69
CA PRO A 7 -14.10 -25.95 -16.78
C PRO A 7 -12.82 -25.84 -17.63
N LYS A 8 -12.15 -24.69 -17.58
CA LYS A 8 -10.82 -24.46 -18.19
C LYS A 8 -9.66 -24.60 -17.21
N ALA A 9 -9.90 -25.10 -15.99
CA ALA A 9 -8.85 -25.24 -14.99
C ALA A 9 -7.88 -26.38 -15.33
N ASP A 10 -6.59 -26.08 -15.23
CA ASP A 10 -5.54 -27.07 -15.15
C ASP A 10 -5.31 -27.47 -13.67
N LEU A 11 -5.93 -28.57 -13.27
CA LEU A 11 -5.86 -29.05 -11.88
C LEU A 11 -4.45 -29.52 -11.50
N SER A 12 -3.62 -29.90 -12.47
CA SER A 12 -2.22 -30.27 -12.21
C SER A 12 -1.39 -29.08 -11.71
N LYS A 13 -1.82 -27.85 -12.04
CA LYS A 13 -1.23 -26.59 -11.59
C LYS A 13 -1.90 -26.00 -10.35
N GLY A 14 -2.77 -26.77 -9.68
CA GLY A 14 -3.48 -26.30 -8.50
C GLY A 14 -4.57 -25.25 -8.78
N GLN A 15 -5.13 -25.21 -9.99
CA GLN A 15 -6.20 -24.27 -10.35
C GLN A 15 -7.60 -24.73 -9.86
N TYR A 16 -7.72 -25.06 -8.58
CA TYR A 16 -8.96 -25.60 -8.00
C TYR A 16 -9.97 -24.51 -7.61
N GLY A 17 -11.25 -24.87 -7.69
CA GLY A 17 -12.38 -24.17 -7.10
C GLY A 17 -12.69 -22.79 -7.67
N THR A 18 -12.97 -21.86 -6.75
CA THR A 18 -13.43 -20.49 -6.98
C THR A 18 -12.48 -19.49 -6.33
N VAL A 19 -12.47 -18.25 -6.80
CA VAL A 19 -11.54 -17.22 -6.32
C VAL A 19 -12.20 -16.35 -5.25
N GLY A 20 -11.52 -16.21 -4.10
CA GLY A 20 -11.84 -15.24 -3.06
C GLY A 20 -10.81 -14.10 -3.00
N GLN A 21 -11.20 -12.95 -2.47
CA GLN A 21 -10.35 -11.77 -2.37
C GLN A 21 -9.34 -11.82 -1.20
N GLY A 22 -9.49 -12.74 -0.24
CA GLY A 22 -8.61 -12.78 0.96
C GLY A 22 -7.12 -12.85 0.64
N LEU A 23 -6.71 -13.72 -0.29
CA LEU A 23 -5.32 -13.80 -0.77
C LEU A 23 -4.84 -12.47 -1.37
N HIS A 24 -5.70 -11.78 -2.11
CA HIS A 24 -5.36 -10.55 -2.83
C HIS A 24 -5.27 -9.37 -1.86
N ILE A 25 -6.14 -9.31 -0.85
CA ILE A 25 -6.01 -8.37 0.27
C ILE A 25 -4.69 -8.60 0.98
N ALA A 26 -4.36 -9.85 1.36
CA ALA A 26 -3.10 -10.16 2.01
C ALA A 26 -1.89 -9.75 1.16
N LYS A 27 -1.88 -10.08 -0.14
CA LYS A 27 -0.81 -9.66 -1.06
C LYS A 27 -0.64 -8.14 -1.12
N LYS A 28 -1.73 -7.38 -1.07
CA LYS A 28 -1.71 -5.91 -1.09
C LYS A 28 -1.29 -5.30 0.23
N LEU A 29 -1.49 -5.99 1.35
CA LEU A 29 -1.07 -5.55 2.68
C LEU A 29 0.37 -5.97 3.02
N LEU A 30 0.87 -7.07 2.44
CA LEU A 30 2.18 -7.64 2.73
C LEU A 30 3.33 -6.64 2.59
N PRO A 31 3.34 -5.71 1.60
CA PRO A 31 4.39 -4.69 1.50
C PRO A 31 4.43 -3.70 2.66
N PHE A 32 3.37 -3.62 3.48
CA PHE A 32 3.22 -2.61 4.53
C PHE A 32 3.45 -3.15 5.95
N ILE A 33 3.71 -4.46 6.11
CA ILE A 33 4.02 -5.08 7.40
C ILE A 33 5.52 -5.37 7.53
N PRO A 34 6.05 -5.57 8.76
CA PRO A 34 7.46 -5.88 8.97
C PRO A 34 7.87 -7.14 8.18
N ALA A 35 9.11 -7.16 7.66
CA ALA A 35 9.57 -8.27 6.81
C ALA A 35 9.63 -9.62 7.51
N ASN A 36 9.78 -9.63 8.84
CA ASN A 36 9.73 -10.83 9.68
C ASN A 36 8.31 -11.18 10.14
N ALA A 37 7.29 -10.52 9.58
CA ALA A 37 5.89 -10.80 9.83
C ALA A 37 5.22 -11.31 8.55
N GLY A 38 4.38 -12.33 8.70
CA GLY A 38 3.49 -12.80 7.64
C GLY A 38 2.04 -12.40 7.92
N ILE A 39 1.18 -12.56 6.92
CA ILE A 39 -0.27 -12.39 7.08
C ILE A 39 -0.91 -13.75 7.24
N LEU A 40 -1.52 -13.98 8.41
CA LEU A 40 -2.39 -15.12 8.65
C LEU A 40 -3.84 -14.72 8.39
N LEU A 41 -4.45 -15.33 7.37
CA LEU A 41 -5.88 -15.21 7.13
C LEU A 41 -6.64 -16.21 8.00
N VAL A 42 -7.69 -15.73 8.67
CA VAL A 42 -8.62 -16.56 9.47
C VAL A 42 -9.97 -16.62 8.76
N PRO A 43 -10.17 -17.54 7.78
CA PRO A 43 -11.40 -17.59 7.02
C PRO A 43 -12.53 -18.22 7.85
N CYS A 44 -13.63 -17.50 8.02
CA CYS A 44 -14.83 -17.94 8.76
C CYS A 44 -16.13 -17.65 7.97
N CYS A 45 -16.04 -17.49 6.65
CA CYS A 45 -17.18 -17.14 5.81
C CYS A 45 -18.07 -18.36 5.52
N ARG A 46 -19.39 -18.13 5.42
CA ARG A 46 -20.36 -19.12 4.95
C ARG A 46 -21.25 -18.52 3.87
N GLY A 47 -21.39 -19.21 2.74
CA GLY A 47 -22.31 -18.77 1.68
C GLY A 47 -23.77 -18.82 2.15
N ALA A 48 -24.56 -17.83 1.73
CA ALA A 48 -25.99 -17.70 2.04
C ALA A 48 -26.35 -17.58 3.54
N SER A 49 -25.38 -17.27 4.41
CA SER A 49 -25.65 -17.06 5.83
C SER A 49 -26.28 -15.69 6.11
N ALA A 50 -27.16 -15.63 7.11
CA ALA A 50 -27.91 -14.44 7.50
C ALA A 50 -28.01 -14.33 9.04
N PHE A 51 -28.42 -13.16 9.53
CA PHE A 51 -28.76 -12.97 10.95
C PHE A 51 -30.20 -13.40 11.25
N THR A 52 -31.11 -13.16 10.31
CA THR A 52 -32.56 -13.30 10.55
C THR A 52 -33.16 -14.59 9.99
N THR A 53 -32.42 -15.31 9.14
CA THR A 53 -32.84 -16.59 8.54
C THR A 53 -31.71 -17.63 8.53
N GLY A 54 -32.01 -18.85 8.11
CA GLY A 54 -31.06 -19.97 8.07
C GLY A 54 -31.05 -20.80 9.36
N ALA A 55 -30.56 -22.04 9.23
CA ALA A 55 -30.39 -22.97 10.34
C ALA A 55 -29.23 -22.55 11.24
N ASP A 56 -29.38 -22.75 12.55
CA ASP A 56 -28.29 -22.52 13.50
C ASP A 56 -27.10 -23.44 13.21
N GLY A 57 -27.37 -24.71 12.95
CA GLY A 57 -26.34 -25.76 12.85
C GLY A 57 -25.82 -26.18 14.22
N THR A 58 -24.60 -26.69 14.28
CA THR A 58 -23.91 -27.07 15.51
C THR A 58 -22.46 -26.58 15.49
N TYR A 59 -21.86 -26.43 16.66
CA TYR A 59 -20.45 -26.11 16.82
C TYR A 59 -19.73 -27.23 17.59
N SER A 60 -18.51 -27.52 17.18
CA SER A 60 -17.61 -28.42 17.88
C SER A 60 -16.23 -27.78 17.98
N GLU A 61 -15.57 -27.91 19.13
CA GLU A 61 -14.22 -27.36 19.32
C GLU A 61 -13.19 -27.97 18.35
N SER A 62 -13.36 -29.22 17.95
CA SER A 62 -12.42 -29.93 17.08
C SER A 62 -12.67 -29.71 15.58
N ALA A 63 -13.91 -29.40 15.20
CA ALA A 63 -14.33 -29.31 13.79
C ALA A 63 -14.85 -27.94 13.36
N GLY A 64 -15.10 -27.02 14.31
CA GLY A 64 -15.71 -25.72 14.05
C GLY A 64 -17.23 -25.80 13.85
N ALA A 65 -17.78 -24.79 13.17
CA ALA A 65 -19.20 -24.78 12.78
C ALA A 65 -19.51 -25.88 11.74
N SER A 66 -20.66 -26.55 11.90
CA SER A 66 -21.13 -27.58 10.98
C SER A 66 -21.47 -27.02 9.61
N GLU A 67 -21.41 -27.85 8.57
CA GLU A 67 -21.69 -27.44 7.19
C GLU A 67 -23.09 -26.81 7.02
N ASN A 68 -24.09 -27.26 7.76
CA ASN A 68 -25.45 -26.70 7.69
C ASN A 68 -25.66 -25.42 8.54
N SER A 69 -24.63 -24.91 9.21
CA SER A 69 -24.72 -23.63 9.93
C SER A 69 -24.88 -22.48 8.93
N LEU A 70 -25.95 -21.71 9.06
CA LEU A 70 -26.30 -20.57 8.18
C LEU A 70 -26.70 -19.33 8.97
N ARG A 71 -26.73 -19.39 10.30
CA ARG A 71 -27.16 -18.30 11.18
C ARG A 71 -25.96 -17.60 11.83
N TRP A 72 -25.84 -16.29 11.59
CA TRP A 72 -24.98 -15.40 12.38
C TRP A 72 -25.72 -14.85 13.60
N GLY A 73 -24.96 -14.47 14.62
CA GLY A 73 -25.48 -13.89 15.86
C GLY A 73 -24.75 -14.41 17.09
N VAL A 74 -24.85 -13.67 18.19
CA VAL A 74 -24.23 -14.05 19.46
C VAL A 74 -24.66 -15.46 19.89
N GLY A 75 -23.67 -16.28 20.26
CA GLY A 75 -23.89 -17.66 20.68
C GLY A 75 -24.24 -18.65 19.56
N LYS A 76 -24.33 -18.21 18.30
CA LYS A 76 -24.60 -19.09 17.15
C LYS A 76 -23.32 -19.81 16.70
N PRO A 77 -23.40 -20.99 16.08
CA PRO A 77 -22.23 -21.75 15.64
C PRO A 77 -21.25 -20.98 14.76
N LEU A 78 -21.72 -20.19 13.80
CA LEU A 78 -20.83 -19.37 12.95
C LEU A 78 -20.07 -18.30 13.76
N TYR A 79 -20.73 -17.72 14.76
CA TYR A 79 -20.10 -16.75 15.66
C TYR A 79 -19.07 -17.41 16.60
N GLN A 80 -19.41 -18.59 17.14
CA GLN A 80 -18.48 -19.37 17.96
C GLN A 80 -17.23 -19.75 17.16
N ASP A 81 -17.40 -20.14 15.89
CA ASP A 81 -16.31 -20.43 14.96
C ASP A 81 -15.44 -19.20 14.68
N LEU A 82 -16.05 -18.03 14.43
CA LEU A 82 -15.35 -16.76 14.28
C LEU A 82 -14.46 -16.44 15.49
N VAL A 83 -15.02 -16.49 16.70
CA VAL A 83 -14.26 -16.17 17.92
C VAL A 83 -13.17 -17.20 18.17
N SER A 84 -13.52 -18.49 18.14
CA SER A 84 -12.62 -19.61 18.42
C SER A 84 -11.41 -19.58 17.50
N ARG A 85 -11.62 -19.47 16.18
CA ARG A 85 -10.53 -19.46 15.19
C ARG A 85 -9.67 -18.22 15.31
N THR A 86 -10.25 -17.06 15.64
CA THR A 86 -9.49 -15.84 15.91
C THR A 86 -8.59 -16.01 17.14
N LYS A 87 -9.15 -16.50 18.26
CA LYS A 87 -8.38 -16.78 19.48
C LYS A 87 -7.29 -17.81 19.23
N ALA A 88 -7.59 -18.89 18.50
CA ALA A 88 -6.62 -19.89 18.13
C ALA A 88 -5.47 -19.30 17.30
N ALA A 89 -5.77 -18.46 16.30
CA ALA A 89 -4.76 -17.77 15.50
C ALA A 89 -3.85 -16.88 16.36
N LEU A 90 -4.42 -16.14 17.32
CA LEU A 90 -3.63 -15.29 18.22
C LEU A 90 -2.80 -16.11 19.22
N ALA A 91 -3.35 -17.20 19.75
CA ALA A 91 -2.66 -18.08 20.68
C ALA A 91 -1.49 -18.84 20.06
N LYS A 92 -1.48 -19.06 18.73
CA LYS A 92 -0.39 -19.74 18.03
C LYS A 92 0.96 -19.04 18.17
N ASN A 93 0.97 -17.72 18.32
CA ASN A 93 2.19 -16.95 18.54
C ASN A 93 1.83 -15.66 19.29
N PRO A 94 2.41 -15.38 20.47
CA PRO A 94 2.10 -14.16 21.23
C PRO A 94 2.46 -12.86 20.49
N LYS A 95 3.27 -12.93 19.42
CA LYS A 95 3.57 -11.80 18.54
C LYS A 95 2.50 -11.56 17.47
N ASN A 96 1.56 -12.48 17.26
CA ASN A 96 0.48 -12.29 16.29
C ASN A 96 -0.37 -11.09 16.68
N ARG A 97 -0.76 -10.29 15.69
CA ARG A 97 -1.60 -9.11 15.85
C ARG A 97 -2.90 -9.27 15.06
N LEU A 98 -4.05 -9.09 15.71
CA LEU A 98 -5.34 -8.99 15.05
C LEU A 98 -5.45 -7.62 14.38
N LEU A 99 -5.28 -7.64 13.05
CA LEU A 99 -5.19 -6.44 12.24
C LEU A 99 -6.56 -5.80 11.95
N ALA A 100 -7.51 -6.59 11.46
CA ALA A 100 -8.82 -6.14 11.05
C ALA A 100 -9.77 -7.35 10.94
N VAL A 101 -11.08 -7.08 10.99
CA VAL A 101 -12.12 -8.02 10.56
C VAL A 101 -12.66 -7.54 9.22
N VAL A 102 -12.45 -8.30 8.15
CA VAL A 102 -13.07 -8.03 6.84
C VAL A 102 -14.42 -8.71 6.80
N TRP A 103 -15.48 -7.91 6.82
CA TRP A 103 -16.86 -8.37 6.90
C TRP A 103 -17.61 -8.05 5.60
N MET A 104 -18.09 -9.08 4.91
CA MET A 104 -18.95 -8.92 3.74
C MET A 104 -20.13 -9.88 3.89
N GLN A 105 -21.25 -9.32 4.32
CA GLN A 105 -22.49 -10.03 4.55
C GLN A 105 -23.63 -9.02 4.48
N GLY A 106 -24.79 -9.47 4.04
CA GLY A 106 -26.02 -8.69 4.11
C GLY A 106 -27.06 -9.17 3.12
N GLU A 107 -26.64 -9.85 2.06
CA GLU A 107 -27.46 -10.33 0.96
C GLU A 107 -28.64 -11.18 1.44
N GLY A 108 -28.39 -12.15 2.33
CA GLY A 108 -29.41 -13.04 2.86
C GLY A 108 -30.45 -12.35 3.75
N ASP A 109 -30.07 -11.27 4.44
CA ASP A 109 -30.99 -10.48 5.26
C ASP A 109 -31.72 -9.41 4.44
N ALA A 110 -31.06 -8.83 3.43
CA ALA A 110 -31.68 -7.86 2.53
C ALA A 110 -32.79 -8.48 1.68
N ALA A 111 -32.68 -9.78 1.36
CA ALA A 111 -33.63 -10.51 0.53
C ALA A 111 -34.93 -10.94 1.25
N VAL A 112 -35.06 -10.64 2.55
CA VAL A 112 -36.18 -11.12 3.39
C VAL A 112 -36.81 -9.98 4.20
N GLY A 113 -38.08 -10.11 4.57
CA GLY A 113 -38.85 -9.05 5.26
C GLY A 113 -38.42 -8.71 6.70
N THR A 114 -37.29 -9.24 7.17
CA THR A 114 -36.75 -9.04 8.52
C THR A 114 -35.48 -8.17 8.55
N HIS A 115 -35.08 -7.59 7.42
CA HIS A 115 -33.87 -6.75 7.28
C HIS A 115 -33.73 -5.65 8.35
N ALA A 116 -34.82 -5.09 8.87
CA ALA A 116 -34.80 -4.06 9.92
C ALA A 116 -34.13 -4.52 11.22
N GLN A 117 -34.07 -5.82 11.49
CA GLN A 117 -33.43 -6.39 12.68
C GLN A 117 -31.90 -6.48 12.54
N HIS A 118 -31.40 -6.53 11.30
CA HIS A 118 -29.99 -6.81 11.01
C HIS A 118 -29.02 -5.83 11.68
N PRO A 119 -29.18 -4.48 11.61
CA PRO A 119 -28.19 -3.56 12.17
C PRO A 119 -27.98 -3.74 13.68
N GLY A 120 -29.05 -4.02 14.42
CA GLY A 120 -29.02 -4.30 15.86
C GLY A 120 -28.30 -5.61 16.17
N LEU A 121 -28.64 -6.69 15.44
CA LEU A 121 -28.01 -8.00 15.60
C LEU A 121 -26.52 -7.98 15.24
N PHE A 122 -26.15 -7.29 14.16
CA PHE A 122 -24.75 -7.08 13.77
C PHE A 122 -23.99 -6.33 14.87
N SER A 123 -24.54 -5.22 15.35
CA SER A 123 -23.87 -4.40 16.38
C SER A 123 -23.71 -5.17 17.69
N ALA A 124 -24.71 -5.97 18.08
CA ALA A 124 -24.62 -6.88 19.24
C ALA A 124 -23.49 -7.90 19.06
N MET A 125 -23.37 -8.49 17.86
CA MET A 125 -22.31 -9.46 17.56
C MET A 125 -20.91 -8.83 17.58
N VAL A 126 -20.73 -7.64 17.00
CA VAL A 126 -19.44 -6.91 17.04
C VAL A 126 -19.04 -6.58 18.49
N ASN A 127 -19.98 -6.09 19.29
CA ASN A 127 -19.73 -5.76 20.69
C ASN A 127 -19.36 -7.01 21.49
N GLN A 128 -20.09 -8.11 21.30
CA GLN A 128 -19.77 -9.37 21.97
C GLN A 128 -18.41 -9.93 21.52
N PHE A 129 -18.08 -9.87 20.22
CA PHE A 129 -16.76 -10.28 19.72
C PHE A 129 -15.64 -9.51 20.42
N ARG A 130 -15.78 -8.19 20.57
CA ARG A 130 -14.81 -7.34 21.26
C ARG A 130 -14.69 -7.67 22.73
N THR A 131 -15.82 -7.88 23.41
CA THR A 131 -15.85 -8.33 24.81
C THR A 131 -15.11 -9.65 24.98
N GLU A 132 -15.34 -10.63 24.10
CA GLU A 132 -14.69 -11.93 24.18
C GLU A 132 -13.20 -11.92 23.83
N LEU A 133 -12.74 -10.89 23.10
CA LEU A 133 -11.34 -10.67 22.74
C LEU A 133 -10.63 -9.67 23.68
N ALA A 134 -11.29 -9.21 24.75
CA ALA A 134 -10.69 -8.25 25.69
C ALA A 134 -9.39 -8.77 26.32
N GLY A 135 -9.28 -10.09 26.53
CA GLY A 135 -8.05 -10.74 27.01
C GLY A 135 -6.87 -10.74 26.02
N GLN A 136 -7.11 -10.39 24.75
CA GLN A 136 -6.13 -10.31 23.68
C GLN A 136 -5.79 -8.86 23.30
N ALA A 137 -5.98 -7.92 24.22
CA ALA A 137 -5.74 -6.50 24.02
C ALA A 137 -4.32 -6.20 23.49
N SER A 138 -3.29 -6.81 24.08
CA SER A 138 -1.88 -6.65 23.65
C SER A 138 -1.60 -7.20 22.25
N GLN A 139 -2.47 -8.08 21.75
CA GLN A 139 -2.41 -8.65 20.41
C GLN A 139 -3.42 -7.99 19.46
N SER A 140 -4.17 -6.97 19.88
CA SER A 140 -5.14 -6.26 19.03
C SER A 140 -4.55 -4.95 18.56
N THR A 141 -4.66 -4.61 17.27
CA THR A 141 -4.17 -3.31 16.77
C THR A 141 -4.77 -2.15 17.57
N GLY A 142 -3.92 -1.21 18.00
CA GLY A 142 -4.33 -0.10 18.88
C GLY A 142 -4.49 -0.50 20.35
N GLY A 143 -3.97 -1.66 20.74
CA GLY A 143 -3.95 -2.14 22.13
C GLY A 143 -5.31 -2.54 22.71
N SER A 144 -6.35 -2.67 21.87
CA SER A 144 -7.69 -3.03 22.31
C SER A 144 -8.50 -3.69 21.20
N ALA A 145 -9.34 -4.68 21.54
CA ALA A 145 -10.28 -5.26 20.58
C ALA A 145 -11.26 -4.21 20.01
N SER A 146 -11.56 -3.15 20.77
CA SER A 146 -12.39 -2.04 20.32
C SER A 146 -11.70 -1.16 19.27
N ALA A 147 -10.37 -1.16 19.22
CA ALA A 147 -9.58 -0.43 18.23
C ALA A 147 -9.41 -1.20 16.90
N VAL A 148 -9.67 -2.51 16.90
CA VAL A 148 -9.61 -3.32 15.67
C VAL A 148 -10.74 -2.90 14.72
N PRO A 149 -10.41 -2.47 13.49
CA PRO A 149 -11.41 -2.05 12.52
C PRO A 149 -12.20 -3.24 11.98
N TRP A 150 -13.52 -3.06 11.93
CA TRP A 150 -14.43 -3.90 11.14
C TRP A 150 -14.62 -3.22 9.78
N VAL A 151 -13.99 -3.78 8.76
CA VAL A 151 -14.02 -3.29 7.38
C VAL A 151 -15.19 -3.98 6.68
N CYS A 152 -16.32 -3.28 6.61
CA CYS A 152 -17.59 -3.76 6.09
C CYS A 152 -17.70 -3.45 4.59
N GLY A 153 -17.47 -4.45 3.74
CA GLY A 153 -17.59 -4.29 2.29
C GLY A 153 -19.04 -4.29 1.81
N ASP A 154 -19.31 -3.44 0.83
CA ASP A 154 -20.57 -3.40 0.07
C ASP A 154 -20.81 -4.67 -0.77
N THR A 155 -21.93 -4.72 -1.47
CA THR A 155 -22.36 -5.83 -2.32
C THR A 155 -22.46 -5.46 -3.81
N THR A 156 -22.80 -6.42 -4.65
CA THR A 156 -23.02 -6.22 -6.08
C THR A 156 -24.27 -5.36 -6.32
N TYR A 157 -24.33 -4.67 -7.46
CA TYR A 157 -25.51 -3.88 -7.85
C TYR A 157 -26.82 -4.71 -7.88
N PHE A 158 -26.72 -6.00 -8.18
CA PHE A 158 -27.85 -6.94 -8.25
C PHE A 158 -28.71 -6.90 -6.98
N TRP A 159 -28.08 -6.97 -5.81
CA TRP A 159 -28.79 -7.02 -4.53
C TRP A 159 -29.51 -5.71 -4.22
N LYS A 160 -28.87 -4.57 -4.50
CA LYS A 160 -29.50 -3.25 -4.31
C LYS A 160 -30.68 -3.04 -5.25
N GLN A 161 -30.55 -3.45 -6.52
CA GLN A 161 -31.64 -3.31 -7.49
C GLN A 161 -32.83 -4.20 -7.14
N ARG A 162 -32.59 -5.42 -6.68
CA ARG A 162 -33.66 -6.39 -6.38
C ARG A 162 -34.30 -6.17 -4.99
N HIS A 163 -33.54 -5.62 -4.05
CA HIS A 163 -33.95 -5.49 -2.65
C HIS A 163 -33.55 -4.12 -2.09
N ALA A 164 -34.03 -3.04 -2.71
CA ALA A 164 -33.61 -1.66 -2.37
C ALA A 164 -33.84 -1.31 -0.90
N GLU A 165 -35.01 -1.67 -0.34
CA GLU A 165 -35.34 -1.42 1.08
C GLU A 165 -34.44 -2.23 2.02
N GLY A 166 -34.31 -3.54 1.75
CA GLY A 166 -33.42 -4.42 2.51
C GLY A 166 -31.96 -3.98 2.44
N TYR A 167 -31.48 -3.56 1.27
CA TYR A 167 -30.15 -2.99 1.09
C TYR A 167 -29.96 -1.72 1.93
N ALA A 168 -30.90 -0.78 1.86
CA ALA A 168 -30.83 0.48 2.60
C ALA A 168 -30.79 0.22 4.11
N SER A 169 -31.57 -0.75 4.60
CA SER A 169 -31.58 -1.14 6.00
C SER A 169 -30.28 -1.81 6.44
N VAL A 170 -29.82 -2.82 5.70
CA VAL A 170 -28.65 -3.65 6.03
C VAL A 170 -27.34 -2.89 5.81
N TYR A 171 -27.07 -2.42 4.59
CA TYR A 171 -25.81 -1.76 4.23
C TYR A 171 -25.78 -0.31 4.68
N GLY A 172 -26.94 0.35 4.82
CA GLY A 172 -27.03 1.63 5.55
C GLY A 172 -26.66 1.46 7.02
N GLY A 173 -26.99 0.32 7.62
CA GLY A 173 -26.61 -0.04 8.99
C GLY A 173 -25.11 -0.19 9.24
N TYR A 174 -24.28 -0.27 8.19
CA TYR A 174 -22.81 -0.25 8.32
C TYR A 174 -22.19 1.16 8.30
N LYS A 175 -22.95 2.18 7.87
CA LYS A 175 -22.45 3.57 7.72
C LYS A 175 -22.63 4.37 9.01
N GLY A 176 -21.84 5.43 9.21
CA GLY A 176 -21.98 6.33 10.36
C GLY A 176 -21.57 5.70 11.69
N LYS A 177 -20.74 4.65 11.65
CA LYS A 177 -20.26 3.88 12.80
C LYS A 177 -18.75 3.98 12.99
N GLU A 178 -18.12 5.03 12.44
CA GLU A 178 -16.68 5.26 12.49
C GLU A 178 -16.18 5.39 13.93
N SER A 179 -16.98 6.00 14.82
CA SER A 179 -16.68 6.07 16.27
C SER A 179 -16.66 4.70 16.97
N GLN A 180 -17.25 3.69 16.33
CA GLN A 180 -17.24 2.29 16.78
C GLN A 180 -16.15 1.49 16.03
N ASN A 181 -15.23 2.11 15.29
CA ASN A 181 -14.25 1.45 14.41
C ASN A 181 -14.91 0.46 13.42
N ILE A 182 -16.07 0.84 12.87
CA ILE A 182 -16.75 0.11 11.80
C ILE A 182 -16.76 1.03 10.58
N PHE A 183 -16.22 0.53 9.46
CA PHE A 183 -15.97 1.33 8.26
C PHE A 183 -16.62 0.67 7.05
N PHE A 184 -17.52 1.40 6.40
CA PHE A 184 -18.17 0.94 5.17
C PHE A 184 -17.26 1.17 3.96
N VAL A 185 -17.04 0.13 3.15
CA VAL A 185 -16.23 0.21 1.93
C VAL A 185 -17.15 0.05 0.71
N PRO A 186 -17.33 1.10 -0.12
CA PRO A 186 -18.15 1.01 -1.31
C PRO A 186 -17.48 0.11 -2.36
N LEU A 187 -18.23 -0.84 -2.90
CA LEU A 187 -17.73 -1.85 -3.86
C LEU A 187 -18.63 -2.00 -5.08
N MET A 188 -19.77 -1.31 -5.12
CA MET A 188 -20.76 -1.47 -6.17
C MET A 188 -20.35 -0.86 -7.51
N THR A 189 -19.67 0.29 -7.48
CA THR A 189 -19.21 1.01 -8.67
C THR A 189 -17.74 1.35 -8.62
N ASP A 190 -17.09 1.43 -9.78
CA ASP A 190 -15.74 1.95 -9.95
C ASP A 190 -15.70 3.49 -9.78
N GLU A 191 -14.52 4.08 -9.96
CA GLU A 191 -14.26 5.52 -9.88
C GLU A 191 -14.99 6.33 -10.96
N ASN A 192 -15.43 5.71 -12.04
CA ASN A 192 -16.18 6.34 -13.14
C ASN A 192 -17.70 6.15 -12.99
N GLY A 193 -18.16 5.50 -11.91
CA GLY A 193 -19.56 5.21 -11.65
C GLY A 193 -20.09 3.98 -12.41
N ALA A 194 -19.25 3.22 -13.09
CA ALA A 194 -19.65 1.97 -13.73
C ALA A 194 -19.76 0.84 -12.70
N ASN A 195 -20.69 -0.09 -12.89
CA ASN A 195 -20.84 -1.24 -11.99
C ASN A 195 -19.57 -2.09 -11.96
N VAL A 196 -19.13 -2.46 -10.76
CA VAL A 196 -18.02 -3.43 -10.59
C VAL A 196 -18.47 -4.80 -11.10
N GLN A 197 -17.59 -5.45 -11.84
CA GLN A 197 -17.89 -6.66 -12.60
C GLN A 197 -18.34 -7.83 -11.70
N THR A 198 -19.40 -8.51 -12.13
CA THR A 198 -19.97 -9.68 -11.48
C THR A 198 -19.67 -10.97 -12.25
N ASN A 199 -20.12 -12.12 -11.74
CA ASN A 199 -20.04 -13.37 -12.50
C ASN A 199 -21.08 -13.46 -13.64
N ASP A 200 -21.74 -12.36 -14.01
CA ASP A 200 -22.44 -12.28 -15.29
C ASP A 200 -21.42 -12.49 -16.43
N PRO A 201 -21.65 -13.45 -17.35
CA PRO A 201 -20.77 -13.70 -18.48
C PRO A 201 -20.43 -12.46 -19.33
N ALA A 202 -21.31 -11.46 -19.41
CA ALA A 202 -21.06 -10.23 -20.15
C ALA A 202 -20.07 -9.29 -19.43
N GLU A 203 -19.97 -9.41 -18.10
CA GLU A 203 -19.11 -8.57 -17.25
C GLU A 203 -17.78 -9.22 -16.90
N ASP A 204 -17.65 -10.53 -17.10
CA ASP A 204 -16.43 -11.29 -16.83
C ASP A 204 -15.91 -12.00 -18.09
N PRO A 205 -15.40 -11.23 -19.08
CA PRO A 205 -14.88 -11.78 -20.33
C PRO A 205 -13.56 -12.53 -20.12
N ASP A 206 -13.21 -13.35 -21.12
CA ASP A 206 -11.88 -13.98 -21.17
C ASP A 206 -10.82 -12.91 -21.47
N LEU A 207 -9.64 -13.08 -20.86
CA LEU A 207 -8.40 -12.36 -21.19
C LEU A 207 -7.33 -13.40 -21.50
N GLU A 208 -7.41 -13.97 -22.71
CA GLU A 208 -6.61 -15.13 -23.12
C GLU A 208 -5.10 -14.87 -23.07
N ALA A 209 -4.66 -13.64 -23.34
CA ALA A 209 -3.25 -13.25 -23.30
C ALA A 209 -2.59 -13.50 -21.93
N VAL A 210 -3.37 -13.48 -20.84
CA VAL A 210 -2.91 -13.77 -19.47
C VAL A 210 -3.44 -15.10 -18.94
N GLY A 211 -4.00 -15.94 -19.83
CA GLY A 211 -4.58 -17.23 -19.48
C GLY A 211 -5.80 -17.15 -18.56
N TYR A 212 -6.49 -16.00 -18.55
CA TYR A 212 -7.70 -15.83 -17.75
C TYR A 212 -8.94 -16.19 -18.58
N TYR A 213 -9.67 -17.21 -18.15
CA TYR A 213 -10.97 -17.56 -18.70
C TYR A 213 -12.04 -17.18 -17.69
N GLY A 214 -12.96 -16.32 -18.12
CA GLY A 214 -14.00 -15.73 -17.30
C GLY A 214 -15.20 -16.64 -17.12
N SER A 215 -16.23 -16.11 -16.47
CA SER A 215 -17.32 -16.90 -15.91
C SER A 215 -18.25 -17.55 -16.95
N LYS A 216 -18.18 -17.17 -18.24
CA LYS A 216 -19.03 -17.72 -19.32
C LYS A 216 -18.90 -19.24 -19.49
N TRP A 217 -17.76 -19.81 -19.10
CA TRP A 217 -17.50 -21.24 -19.22
C TRP A 217 -18.19 -22.06 -18.12
N ARG A 218 -18.61 -21.44 -17.02
CA ARG A 218 -19.38 -22.09 -15.95
C ARG A 218 -20.85 -22.10 -16.37
N ASN A 219 -21.31 -23.18 -17.02
CA ASN A 219 -22.65 -23.32 -17.59
C ASN A 219 -23.51 -24.40 -16.91
N ASP A 220 -23.00 -24.99 -15.82
CA ASP A 220 -23.66 -26.05 -15.06
C ASP A 220 -23.58 -25.78 -13.55
N GLN A 221 -24.57 -26.24 -12.78
CA GLN A 221 -24.64 -26.05 -11.32
C GLN A 221 -23.47 -26.66 -10.55
N LYS A 222 -22.77 -27.64 -11.11
CA LYS A 222 -21.53 -28.21 -10.55
C LYS A 222 -20.32 -27.29 -10.73
N THR A 223 -20.46 -26.26 -11.55
CA THR A 223 -19.37 -25.36 -11.93
C THR A 223 -19.62 -23.92 -11.50
N TRP A 224 -20.86 -23.49 -11.25
CA TRP A 224 -21.14 -22.15 -10.73
C TRP A 224 -21.56 -22.16 -9.26
N THR A 225 -21.53 -20.99 -8.62
CA THR A 225 -21.95 -20.83 -7.22
C THR A 225 -23.43 -20.51 -7.07
N SER A 226 -24.03 -19.82 -8.05
CA SER A 226 -25.44 -19.42 -8.05
C SER A 226 -25.93 -19.30 -9.50
N VAL A 227 -27.23 -19.53 -9.69
CA VAL A 227 -27.91 -19.28 -10.97
C VAL A 227 -28.02 -17.77 -11.26
N ASP A 228 -28.20 -16.95 -10.23
CA ASP A 228 -28.18 -15.49 -10.34
C ASP A 228 -26.74 -15.02 -10.49
N ARG A 229 -26.27 -14.95 -11.73
CA ARG A 229 -24.86 -14.71 -12.05
C ARG A 229 -24.33 -13.38 -11.51
N ALA A 230 -25.15 -12.33 -11.58
CA ALA A 230 -24.79 -11.01 -11.07
C ALA A 230 -24.76 -10.89 -9.54
N SER A 231 -25.24 -11.91 -8.80
CA SER A 231 -25.30 -11.87 -7.33
C SER A 231 -23.92 -11.94 -6.63
N HIS A 232 -22.84 -12.18 -7.37
CA HIS A 232 -21.49 -12.32 -6.84
C HIS A 232 -20.49 -11.56 -7.71
N PHE A 233 -19.57 -10.81 -7.09
CA PHE A 233 -18.42 -10.21 -7.79
C PHE A 233 -17.58 -11.25 -8.54
N SER A 234 -17.08 -10.85 -9.71
CA SER A 234 -16.24 -11.68 -10.59
C SER A 234 -14.90 -12.04 -9.95
N SER A 235 -14.22 -13.05 -10.53
CA SER A 235 -12.85 -13.35 -10.10
C SER A 235 -11.94 -12.16 -10.39
N TRP A 236 -12.10 -11.49 -11.54
CA TRP A 236 -11.32 -10.30 -11.90
C TRP A 236 -11.47 -9.16 -10.89
N ALA A 237 -12.72 -8.81 -10.53
CA ALA A 237 -13.01 -7.77 -9.56
C ALA A 237 -12.41 -8.07 -8.18
N ARG A 238 -12.46 -9.34 -7.74
CA ARG A 238 -11.84 -9.80 -6.46
C ARG A 238 -10.32 -9.64 -6.44
N ARG A 239 -9.66 -9.82 -7.59
CA ARG A 239 -8.19 -9.61 -7.73
C ARG A 239 -7.82 -8.12 -7.78
N GLY A 240 -8.65 -7.31 -8.43
CA GLY A 240 -8.49 -5.87 -8.56
C GLY A 240 -9.26 -5.10 -7.49
N ILE A 241 -10.21 -4.28 -7.96
CA ILE A 241 -10.85 -3.20 -7.22
C ILE A 241 -11.40 -3.60 -5.84
N ILE A 242 -11.95 -4.81 -5.68
CA ILE A 242 -12.50 -5.24 -4.40
C ILE A 242 -11.39 -5.39 -3.34
N SER A 243 -10.30 -6.05 -3.69
CA SER A 243 -9.18 -6.19 -2.75
C SER A 243 -8.38 -4.91 -2.61
N ASP A 244 -8.33 -4.05 -3.63
CA ASP A 244 -7.73 -2.70 -3.52
C ASP A 244 -8.43 -1.89 -2.43
N ARG A 245 -9.76 -1.72 -2.56
CA ARG A 245 -10.52 -0.89 -1.62
C ARG A 245 -10.53 -1.44 -0.20
N LEU A 246 -10.62 -2.76 -0.05
CA LEU A 246 -10.58 -3.41 1.26
C LEU A 246 -9.19 -3.31 1.91
N ALA A 247 -8.10 -3.51 1.15
CA ALA A 247 -6.74 -3.34 1.67
C ALA A 247 -6.46 -1.87 2.04
N THR A 248 -6.86 -0.93 1.19
CA THR A 248 -6.75 0.50 1.48
C THR A 248 -7.48 0.88 2.76
N ALA A 249 -8.71 0.41 2.97
CA ALA A 249 -9.45 0.67 4.21
C ALA A 249 -8.70 0.11 5.44
N ILE A 250 -8.13 -1.08 5.36
CA ILE A 250 -7.31 -1.65 6.43
C ILE A 250 -6.07 -0.77 6.70
N LEU A 251 -5.37 -0.30 5.66
CA LEU A 251 -4.20 0.56 5.81
C LEU A 251 -4.55 1.92 6.44
N VAL A 252 -5.68 2.51 6.06
CA VAL A 252 -6.14 3.79 6.61
C VAL A 252 -6.48 3.66 8.10
N HIS A 253 -7.15 2.57 8.50
CA HIS A 253 -7.74 2.44 9.84
C HIS A 253 -6.93 1.60 10.83
N ALA A 254 -6.03 0.74 10.36
CA ALA A 254 -5.11 -0.04 11.20
C ALA A 254 -3.64 0.16 10.83
N GLY A 255 -3.35 0.57 9.59
CA GLY A 255 -2.00 0.67 9.05
C GLY A 255 -1.19 1.87 9.53
N ARG A 256 -1.81 2.81 10.25
CA ARG A 256 -1.14 3.98 10.86
C ARG A 256 -0.65 3.73 12.28
N THR A 257 -0.85 2.54 12.83
CA THR A 257 -0.42 2.22 14.19
C THR A 257 1.06 1.87 14.24
N ALA A 258 1.77 2.32 15.29
CA ALA A 258 3.19 2.01 15.48
C ALA A 258 3.46 0.50 15.45
N GLU A 259 2.51 -0.30 15.91
CA GLU A 259 2.57 -1.76 15.95
C GLU A 259 2.56 -2.39 14.55
N PHE A 260 1.76 -1.83 13.64
CA PHE A 260 1.71 -2.24 12.23
C PHE A 260 2.96 -1.79 11.46
N ILE A 261 3.45 -0.57 11.73
CA ILE A 261 4.57 0.04 11.00
C ILE A 261 5.94 -0.50 11.49
N THR A 262 6.07 -0.76 12.79
CA THR A 262 7.38 -1.06 13.42
C THR A 262 7.48 -2.47 13.98
N GLY A 263 6.37 -3.21 14.10
CA GLY A 263 6.34 -4.53 14.75
C GLY A 263 6.65 -4.51 16.25
N LYS A 264 6.77 -3.34 16.89
CA LYS A 264 6.99 -3.22 18.34
C LYS A 264 5.67 -3.14 19.10
N GLN A 265 5.64 -3.77 20.28
CA GLN A 265 4.56 -3.59 21.26
C GLN A 265 4.52 -2.14 21.77
N PRO A 266 3.34 -1.65 22.20
CA PRO A 266 3.26 -0.43 23.00
C PRO A 266 3.91 -0.68 24.36
N ASP A 267 4.57 0.34 24.91
CA ASP A 267 5.14 0.29 26.26
C ASP A 267 4.02 0.19 27.31
N THR A 268 3.59 -1.03 27.63
CA THR A 268 2.84 -1.31 28.85
C THR A 268 3.36 -2.59 29.52
N VAL A 269 4.04 -2.35 30.65
CA VAL A 269 4.36 -3.23 31.80
C VAL A 269 4.82 -4.68 31.50
N LYS A 270 6.12 -4.89 31.69
CA LYS A 270 6.87 -6.16 31.78
C LYS A 270 6.13 -7.25 32.60
N PRO A 271 6.28 -8.55 32.25
CA PRO A 271 7.37 -9.33 32.91
C PRO A 271 8.11 -10.39 32.05
N THR A 272 9.45 -10.39 32.24
CA THR A 272 10.46 -11.47 32.36
C THR A 272 10.41 -12.80 31.56
N GLY A 273 11.29 -12.89 30.52
CA GLY A 273 12.29 -13.95 30.16
C GLY A 273 11.92 -15.45 29.98
N PRO A 274 12.84 -16.34 29.50
CA PRO A 274 14.13 -16.13 28.82
C PRO A 274 14.24 -16.81 27.42
N SER A 275 15.36 -16.50 26.76
CA SER A 275 15.86 -16.89 25.44
C SER A 275 16.18 -18.38 25.21
N GLY A 276 16.12 -18.82 23.95
CA GLY A 276 16.74 -20.06 23.45
C GLY A 276 16.96 -20.00 21.93
N GLU A 277 18.21 -20.21 21.50
CA GLU A 277 18.71 -20.18 20.12
C GLU A 277 18.45 -21.49 19.34
N GLY A 278 18.44 -21.40 18.01
CA GLY A 278 18.55 -22.54 17.08
C GLY A 278 18.35 -22.11 15.61
N PRO A 279 19.31 -22.32 14.69
CA PRO A 279 19.24 -21.80 13.32
C PRO A 279 18.64 -22.84 12.38
N GLU A 280 17.56 -22.48 11.66
CA GLU A 280 17.13 -23.25 10.49
C GLU A 280 16.89 -22.33 9.30
N ARG A 281 17.53 -22.69 8.19
CA ARG A 281 17.73 -21.93 6.97
C ARG A 281 16.40 -21.79 6.21
N GLU A 282 15.92 -20.56 6.07
CA GLU A 282 14.73 -20.21 5.29
C GLU A 282 14.97 -20.36 3.77
N PRO A 283 13.96 -20.75 2.97
CA PRO A 283 13.97 -20.60 1.52
C PRO A 283 13.68 -19.13 1.15
N GLU A 284 14.41 -18.60 0.17
CA GLU A 284 14.38 -17.20 -0.29
C GLU A 284 12.96 -16.64 -0.52
N ALA A 285 12.65 -15.56 0.20
CA ALA A 285 11.43 -14.77 0.10
C ALA A 285 11.61 -13.55 -0.82
N PRO A 286 10.52 -13.05 -1.45
CA PRO A 286 10.57 -11.79 -2.21
C PRO A 286 10.73 -10.59 -1.26
N VAL A 287 11.63 -9.68 -1.63
CA VAL A 287 12.13 -8.54 -0.84
C VAL A 287 11.03 -7.46 -0.67
N SER A 288 10.66 -7.12 0.57
CA SER A 288 9.76 -5.99 0.91
C SER A 288 10.57 -4.78 1.41
N ASN A 289 10.19 -3.54 1.09
CA ASN A 289 10.99 -2.33 1.31
C ASN A 289 10.48 -1.47 2.50
N ARG A 290 11.38 -1.03 3.39
CA ARG A 290 11.18 -0.07 4.50
C ARG A 290 11.37 1.37 4.02
N THR A 291 10.44 2.27 4.33
CA THR A 291 10.61 3.71 4.05
C THR A 291 11.56 4.38 5.06
N LEU A 292 12.61 5.04 4.57
CA LEU A 292 13.56 5.84 5.37
C LEU A 292 13.18 7.31 5.44
N MET A 293 12.73 7.87 4.32
CA MET A 293 12.32 9.28 4.20
C MET A 293 11.08 9.37 3.32
N SER A 294 10.18 10.28 3.67
CA SER A 294 9.02 10.59 2.83
C SER A 294 8.67 12.07 2.91
N LEU A 295 8.27 12.61 1.77
CA LEU A 295 7.60 13.89 1.64
C LEU A 295 6.32 13.66 0.84
N LEU A 296 5.19 14.16 1.33
CA LEU A 296 3.93 14.23 0.58
C LEU A 296 3.34 15.63 0.77
N ALA A 297 3.18 16.36 -0.33
CA ALA A 297 2.71 17.74 -0.34
C ALA A 297 1.30 17.92 0.29
N SER A 298 0.46 16.89 0.22
CA SER A 298 -0.88 16.87 0.83
C SER A 298 -0.91 16.36 2.28
N GLY A 299 0.25 16.14 2.90
CA GLY A 299 0.34 15.69 4.29
C GLY A 299 -0.14 16.77 5.27
N GLU A 300 -0.85 16.35 6.33
CA GLU A 300 -1.47 17.26 7.31
C GLU A 300 -0.46 18.12 8.09
N ASP A 301 0.78 17.64 8.24
CA ASP A 301 1.87 18.39 8.86
C ASP A 301 3.17 18.17 8.07
N LEU A 302 3.49 19.11 7.18
CA LEU A 302 4.73 19.07 6.38
C LEU A 302 5.98 19.30 7.22
N ALA A 303 5.87 20.02 8.35
CA ALA A 303 7.01 20.33 9.18
C ALA A 303 7.51 19.09 9.95
N SER A 304 6.60 18.20 10.37
CA SER A 304 6.99 16.93 11.00
C SER A 304 7.52 15.87 10.03
N GLN A 305 7.48 16.11 8.71
CA GLN A 305 8.08 15.21 7.72
C GLN A 305 9.61 15.33 7.64
N GLY A 306 10.23 16.24 8.42
CA GLY A 306 11.69 16.34 8.56
C GLY A 306 12.41 17.08 7.43
N TRP A 307 11.67 17.70 6.52
CA TRP A 307 12.23 18.44 5.38
C TRP A 307 12.39 19.92 5.68
N ARG A 308 13.56 20.46 5.35
CA ARG A 308 13.88 21.89 5.42
C ARG A 308 13.87 22.50 4.03
N TYR A 309 13.08 23.55 3.84
CA TYR A 309 13.06 24.33 2.60
C TYR A 309 13.75 25.67 2.83
N TYR A 310 14.74 26.02 2.00
CA TYR A 310 15.48 27.28 2.12
C TYR A 310 16.04 27.76 0.79
N HIS A 311 16.39 29.05 0.72
CA HIS A 311 17.07 29.66 -0.42
C HIS A 311 18.48 30.09 -0.03
N LYS A 312 19.46 29.88 -0.91
CA LYS A 312 20.83 30.35 -0.75
C LYS A 312 21.14 31.47 -1.75
N PRO A 313 21.36 32.71 -1.30
CA PRO A 313 21.74 33.82 -2.17
C PRO A 313 23.19 33.68 -2.66
N ALA A 314 23.61 34.56 -3.56
CA ALA A 314 24.99 34.59 -4.04
C ALA A 314 26.01 34.96 -2.95
N SER A 315 25.60 35.81 -2.01
CA SER A 315 26.35 36.26 -0.85
C SER A 315 25.39 36.37 0.34
N GLY A 316 25.83 35.96 1.52
CA GLY A 316 25.01 35.95 2.75
C GLY A 316 24.52 34.55 3.14
N ASP A 317 23.83 34.50 4.26
CA ASP A 317 23.36 33.26 4.86
C ASP A 317 22.15 32.66 4.14
N SER A 318 21.92 31.37 4.34
CA SER A 318 20.71 30.69 3.87
C SER A 318 19.46 31.31 4.50
N VAL A 319 18.42 31.49 3.68
CA VAL A 319 17.13 32.03 4.08
C VAL A 319 16.12 30.89 4.18
N ASP A 320 15.75 30.52 5.40
CA ASP A 320 14.74 29.50 5.64
C ASP A 320 13.37 29.95 5.14
N LYS A 321 12.62 28.99 4.61
CA LYS A 321 11.27 29.17 4.09
C LYS A 321 10.34 28.22 4.83
N ASN A 322 9.15 28.71 5.13
CA ASN A 322 8.08 27.86 5.61
C ASN A 322 7.62 26.95 4.46
N ILE A 323 7.88 25.65 4.57
CA ILE A 323 7.53 24.68 3.52
C ILE A 323 6.01 24.64 3.26
N ALA A 324 5.18 24.93 4.27
CA ALA A 324 3.72 24.95 4.12
C ALA A 324 3.25 26.11 3.21
N GLU A 325 3.98 27.23 3.16
CA GLU A 325 3.67 28.36 2.28
C GLU A 325 4.01 28.07 0.81
N ALA A 326 4.82 27.05 0.54
CA ALA A 326 5.10 26.61 -0.82
C ALA A 326 4.01 25.69 -1.38
N VAL A 327 3.00 25.29 -0.59
CA VAL A 327 1.94 24.39 -1.03
C VAL A 327 0.93 25.12 -1.91
N VAL A 328 0.70 24.58 -3.10
CA VAL A 328 -0.31 25.04 -4.06
C VAL A 328 -1.30 23.92 -4.38
N SER A 329 -2.47 24.29 -4.91
CA SER A 329 -3.42 23.32 -5.44
C SER A 329 -3.03 22.93 -6.87
N ASP A 330 -3.03 21.63 -7.17
CA ASP A 330 -2.87 21.09 -8.52
C ASP A 330 -3.71 19.80 -8.60
N GLU A 331 -4.70 19.75 -9.49
CA GLU A 331 -5.66 18.64 -9.59
C GLU A 331 -5.00 17.30 -9.95
N GLY A 332 -3.84 17.32 -10.63
CA GLY A 332 -3.10 16.11 -10.98
C GLY A 332 -2.18 15.60 -9.86
N ALA A 333 -2.05 16.35 -8.76
CA ALA A 333 -1.26 15.96 -7.60
C ALA A 333 -2.06 15.06 -6.64
N THR A 334 -1.35 14.25 -5.85
CA THR A 334 -1.98 13.39 -4.85
C THR A 334 -2.65 14.29 -3.79
N GLY A 335 -3.94 14.04 -3.52
CA GLY A 335 -4.71 14.91 -2.61
C GLY A 335 -4.90 16.35 -3.11
N GLY A 336 -4.66 16.62 -4.39
CA GLY A 336 -4.85 17.91 -5.03
C GLY A 336 -3.85 19.00 -4.60
N LYS A 337 -2.70 18.61 -4.01
CA LYS A 337 -1.69 19.55 -3.46
C LYS A 337 -0.29 19.22 -3.96
N ALA A 338 0.49 20.26 -4.26
CA ALA A 338 1.89 20.15 -4.67
C ALA A 338 2.74 21.23 -4.00
N LEU A 339 4.03 20.98 -3.79
CA LEU A 339 5.00 21.98 -3.37
C LEU A 339 5.55 22.70 -4.60
N GLN A 340 5.29 24.01 -4.70
CA GLN A 340 5.86 24.87 -5.73
C GLN A 340 7.19 25.44 -5.28
N LEU A 341 8.26 24.90 -5.85
CA LEU A 341 9.63 25.32 -5.57
C LEU A 341 10.09 26.30 -6.65
N ASN A 342 10.38 27.52 -6.21
CA ASN A 342 10.89 28.61 -7.02
C ASN A 342 11.95 29.39 -6.23
N LYS A 343 12.58 30.37 -6.87
CA LYS A 343 13.66 31.15 -6.27
C LYS A 343 13.68 32.58 -6.80
N PRO A 344 14.08 33.57 -5.98
CA PRO A 344 14.48 34.88 -6.47
C PRO A 344 15.66 34.80 -7.45
N GLU A 345 15.87 35.87 -8.20
CA GLU A 345 17.04 35.99 -9.07
C GLU A 345 18.34 35.83 -8.28
N SER A 346 19.33 35.15 -8.86
CA SER A 346 20.64 34.88 -8.23
C SER A 346 20.62 34.04 -6.94
N HIS A 347 19.47 33.46 -6.56
CA HIS A 347 19.36 32.48 -5.48
C HIS A 347 19.39 31.04 -6.04
N ILE A 348 19.63 30.07 -5.16
CA ILE A 348 19.40 28.64 -5.38
C ILE A 348 18.41 28.17 -4.32
N TRP A 349 17.36 27.43 -4.68
CA TRP A 349 16.49 26.80 -3.69
C TRP A 349 17.00 25.41 -3.31
N PHE A 350 16.74 25.00 -2.07
CA PHE A 350 17.06 23.70 -1.52
C PHE A 350 15.89 23.16 -0.72
N LEU A 351 15.62 21.88 -0.92
CA LEU A 351 14.73 21.06 -0.10
C LEU A 351 15.57 19.89 0.43
N GLU A 352 15.77 19.85 1.73
CA GLU A 352 16.82 19.04 2.37
C GLU A 352 16.24 18.18 3.50
N HIS A 353 16.71 16.94 3.62
CA HIS A 353 16.40 16.05 4.73
C HIS A 353 17.70 15.48 5.33
N ASP A 354 17.75 15.37 6.66
CA ASP A 354 18.87 14.71 7.35
C ASP A 354 18.82 13.20 7.08
N ALA A 355 19.93 12.65 6.62
CA ALA A 355 20.00 11.27 6.14
C ALA A 355 21.25 10.54 6.68
N ALA A 356 21.74 10.95 7.86
CA ALA A 356 22.84 10.30 8.57
C ALA A 356 22.66 8.78 8.66
N GLY A 357 23.66 8.04 8.14
CA GLY A 357 23.67 6.57 8.10
C GLY A 357 22.70 5.91 7.11
N GLN A 358 21.73 6.64 6.58
CA GLN A 358 20.67 6.09 5.71
C GLN A 358 21.21 5.74 4.31
N GLY A 359 22.20 6.49 3.81
CA GLY A 359 22.80 6.22 2.50
C GLY A 359 23.63 4.94 2.48
N ALA A 360 24.34 4.65 3.58
CA ALA A 360 25.02 3.38 3.79
C ALA A 360 24.02 2.22 3.87
N GLU A 361 22.88 2.41 4.55
CA GLU A 361 21.81 1.41 4.61
C GLU A 361 21.25 1.09 3.21
N LEU A 362 21.04 2.13 2.38
CA LEU A 362 20.56 1.99 1.00
C LEU A 362 21.54 1.24 0.10
N LEU A 363 22.85 1.47 0.22
CA LEU A 363 23.86 0.68 -0.49
C LEU A 363 23.90 -0.77 0.00
N LYS A 364 23.84 -0.98 1.32
CA LYS A 364 23.93 -2.31 1.92
C LYS A 364 22.77 -3.20 1.51
N LYS A 365 21.54 -2.69 1.59
CA LYS A 365 20.33 -3.51 1.42
C LYS A 365 19.70 -3.35 0.05
N GLY A 366 19.95 -2.24 -0.63
CA GLY A 366 19.26 -1.86 -1.85
C GLY A 366 17.96 -1.17 -1.54
N GLY A 367 17.25 -0.69 -2.56
CA GLY A 367 16.04 0.08 -2.36
C GLY A 367 15.73 1.02 -3.51
N ARG A 368 14.95 2.06 -3.24
CA ARG A 368 14.46 3.00 -4.24
C ARG A 368 14.38 4.41 -3.70
N VAL A 369 14.92 5.37 -4.44
CA VAL A 369 14.68 6.82 -4.23
C VAL A 369 13.79 7.30 -5.36
N SER A 370 12.63 7.89 -5.05
CA SER A 370 11.67 8.38 -6.04
C SER A 370 11.19 9.79 -5.77
N VAL A 371 11.00 10.56 -6.84
CA VAL A 371 10.41 11.91 -6.82
C VAL A 371 9.31 11.97 -7.87
N ARG A 372 8.10 12.37 -7.47
CA ARG A 372 7.01 12.69 -8.40
C ARG A 372 6.91 14.21 -8.56
N PHE A 373 7.06 14.69 -9.78
CA PHE A 373 7.25 16.11 -10.08
C PHE A 373 6.54 16.54 -11.37
N LYS A 374 6.39 17.85 -11.54
CA LYS A 374 5.88 18.50 -12.75
C LYS A 374 6.67 19.77 -13.03
N VAL A 375 6.95 20.04 -14.30
CA VAL A 375 7.75 21.20 -14.74
C VAL A 375 6.86 22.16 -15.54
N PRO A 376 6.14 23.09 -14.89
CA PRO A 376 5.32 24.04 -15.62
C PRO A 376 6.18 25.07 -16.38
N GLY A 377 5.83 25.33 -17.64
CA GLY A 377 6.41 26.43 -18.40
C GLY A 377 6.48 26.16 -19.89
N ALA A 378 7.30 26.95 -20.58
CA ALA A 378 7.69 26.70 -21.97
C ALA A 378 9.10 26.11 -21.99
N LEU A 379 9.38 25.26 -22.97
CA LEU A 379 10.71 24.69 -23.19
C LEU A 379 11.75 25.79 -23.44
N VAL A 380 12.82 25.78 -22.65
CA VAL A 380 14.01 26.59 -22.80
C VAL A 380 15.22 25.67 -22.86
N PRO A 381 15.96 25.63 -23.99
CA PRO A 381 17.08 24.72 -24.14
C PRO A 381 18.15 24.88 -23.06
N ASN A 382 18.65 23.76 -22.55
CA ASN A 382 19.69 23.65 -21.53
C ASN A 382 19.30 24.19 -20.15
N GLN A 383 18.01 24.47 -19.90
CA GLN A 383 17.57 24.93 -18.59
C GLN A 383 17.39 23.76 -17.62
N PHE A 384 17.87 23.95 -16.39
CA PHE A 384 17.77 22.97 -15.29
C PHE A 384 16.39 23.03 -14.62
N ALA A 385 15.87 21.86 -14.25
CA ALA A 385 14.60 21.72 -13.52
C ALA A 385 14.79 21.26 -12.07
N LEU A 386 15.61 20.22 -11.85
CA LEU A 386 15.80 19.60 -10.53
C LEU A 386 17.20 18.98 -10.45
N GLY A 387 17.90 19.16 -9.33
CA GLY A 387 19.07 18.37 -8.95
C GLY A 387 18.76 17.54 -7.71
N ILE A 388 19.28 16.31 -7.66
CA ILE A 388 19.17 15.39 -6.54
C ILE A 388 20.59 14.98 -6.14
N TYR A 389 21.01 15.45 -4.97
CA TYR A 389 22.36 15.27 -4.45
C TYR A 389 22.31 14.61 -3.09
N TRP A 390 23.13 13.58 -2.90
CA TRP A 390 23.32 12.93 -1.61
C TRP A 390 24.79 12.55 -1.46
N GLN A 391 25.54 13.43 -0.80
CA GLN A 391 26.94 13.19 -0.47
C GLN A 391 27.03 12.33 0.79
N LEU A 392 27.91 11.34 0.79
CA LEU A 392 28.17 10.52 1.98
C LEU A 392 29.42 11.04 2.70
N SER A 393 29.36 11.14 4.02
CA SER A 393 30.55 11.44 4.83
C SER A 393 31.58 10.30 4.79
N SER A 394 31.10 9.08 4.61
CA SER A 394 31.89 7.86 4.46
C SER A 394 31.13 6.80 3.67
N LEU A 395 31.87 6.01 2.89
CA LEU A 395 31.32 4.82 2.21
C LEU A 395 31.34 3.61 3.15
N PRO A 396 30.42 2.64 2.99
CA PRO A 396 30.50 1.36 3.67
C PRO A 396 31.83 0.65 3.42
N GLU A 397 32.27 -0.18 4.36
CA GLU A 397 33.49 -0.99 4.21
C GLU A 397 33.45 -1.82 2.93
N GLY A 398 34.55 -1.80 2.17
CA GLY A 398 34.69 -2.50 0.89
C GLY A 398 34.06 -1.80 -0.32
N VAL A 399 33.33 -0.69 -0.13
CA VAL A 399 32.79 0.11 -1.24
C VAL A 399 33.76 1.20 -1.65
N THR A 400 34.06 1.29 -2.94
CA THR A 400 34.85 2.39 -3.51
C THR A 400 34.19 2.90 -4.78
N LEU A 401 34.25 4.22 -4.98
CA LEU A 401 33.83 4.88 -6.21
C LEU A 401 35.08 5.30 -6.99
N SER A 402 35.11 5.02 -8.29
CA SER A 402 36.20 5.42 -9.18
C SER A 402 36.13 6.90 -9.57
N GLU A 403 37.15 7.39 -10.28
CA GLU A 403 37.32 8.80 -10.71
C GLU A 403 37.71 9.78 -9.58
N GLU A 404 37.74 11.08 -9.86
CA GLU A 404 38.10 12.14 -8.91
C GLU A 404 36.83 12.87 -8.42
N GLY A 405 36.82 13.27 -7.15
CA GLY A 405 35.74 14.07 -6.57
C GLY A 405 35.15 13.46 -5.29
N ASN A 406 33.90 13.86 -5.01
CA ASN A 406 33.17 13.53 -3.80
C ASN A 406 32.43 12.19 -3.92
N ASP A 407 32.27 11.50 -2.78
CA ASP A 407 31.50 10.27 -2.68
C ASP A 407 30.00 10.58 -2.67
N MET A 408 29.40 10.56 -3.86
CA MET A 408 27.99 10.86 -4.08
C MET A 408 27.20 9.58 -4.28
N LEU A 409 26.28 9.29 -3.36
CA LEU A 409 25.28 8.24 -3.56
C LEU A 409 24.30 8.62 -4.67
N MET A 410 24.00 9.92 -4.76
CA MET A 410 23.20 10.52 -5.83
C MET A 410 23.84 11.82 -6.27
N SER A 411 23.99 12.00 -7.58
CA SER A 411 24.38 13.27 -8.19
C SER A 411 23.72 13.40 -9.55
N PHE A 412 22.40 13.44 -9.53
CA PHE A 412 21.56 13.39 -10.73
C PHE A 412 20.84 14.71 -10.94
N PHE A 413 20.54 15.06 -12.17
CA PHE A 413 19.78 16.26 -12.47
C PHE A 413 18.89 16.12 -13.69
N LEU A 414 17.88 16.98 -13.75
CA LEU A 414 16.98 17.14 -14.87
C LEU A 414 17.34 18.40 -15.64
N GLN A 415 17.53 18.25 -16.94
CA GLN A 415 17.83 19.36 -17.85
C GLN A 415 17.11 19.14 -19.18
N THR A 416 16.64 20.22 -19.75
CA THR A 416 16.03 20.21 -21.08
C THR A 416 17.09 20.31 -22.19
N ASP A 417 16.90 19.60 -23.29
CA ASP A 417 17.61 19.88 -24.54
C ASP A 417 16.76 20.76 -25.46
N ALA A 418 17.00 20.76 -26.77
CA ALA A 418 16.19 21.53 -27.72
C ALA A 418 14.74 21.05 -27.86
N THR A 419 14.42 19.87 -27.33
CA THR A 419 13.12 19.18 -27.52
C THR A 419 12.59 18.44 -26.29
N ASN A 420 13.48 17.87 -25.47
CA ASN A 420 13.13 16.86 -24.47
C ASN A 420 13.51 17.29 -23.05
N LEU A 421 12.88 16.65 -22.07
CA LEU A 421 13.36 16.63 -20.68
C LEU A 421 14.23 15.38 -20.45
N ASN A 422 15.43 15.57 -19.90
CA ASN A 422 16.41 14.50 -19.75
C ASN A 422 16.84 14.33 -18.30
N ALA A 423 17.01 13.06 -17.90
CA ALA A 423 17.71 12.71 -16.66
C ALA A 423 19.20 12.54 -16.96
N MET A 424 20.03 13.21 -16.17
CA MET A 424 21.46 13.33 -16.37
C MET A 424 22.21 12.91 -15.11
N TYR A 425 23.41 12.34 -15.29
CA TYR A 425 24.34 12.00 -14.23
C TYR A 425 25.48 13.02 -14.19
N HIS A 426 25.59 13.74 -13.07
CA HIS A 426 26.65 14.70 -12.81
C HIS A 426 27.92 13.99 -12.33
N LYS A 427 28.85 13.79 -13.25
CA LYS A 427 30.20 13.27 -12.99
C LYS A 427 31.22 14.12 -13.74
N LYS A 428 32.50 13.74 -13.77
CA LYS A 428 33.56 14.53 -14.45
C LYS A 428 33.17 14.97 -15.86
N GLN A 429 32.56 14.06 -16.62
CA GLN A 429 31.81 14.38 -17.84
C GLN A 429 30.36 13.94 -17.68
N ASN A 430 29.44 14.89 -17.64
CA ASN A 430 28.02 14.61 -17.49
C ASN A 430 27.55 13.60 -18.54
N ALA A 431 26.75 12.63 -18.11
CA ALA A 431 26.20 11.60 -18.98
C ALA A 431 24.68 11.65 -18.97
N LYS A 432 24.04 11.44 -20.12
CA LYS A 432 22.59 11.26 -20.19
C LYS A 432 22.25 9.85 -19.69
N LEU A 433 21.34 9.76 -18.73
CA LEU A 433 20.84 8.49 -18.21
C LEU A 433 19.68 7.98 -19.07
N ASP A 434 18.65 8.82 -19.24
CA ASP A 434 17.51 8.54 -20.11
C ASP A 434 16.72 9.86 -20.36
N THR A 435 15.58 9.78 -21.04
CA THR A 435 14.70 10.90 -21.35
C THR A 435 13.25 10.60 -21.01
N PHE A 436 12.51 11.62 -20.55
CA PHE A 436 11.05 11.58 -20.42
C PHE A 436 10.34 11.72 -21.78
N GLY A 437 11.10 11.97 -22.85
CA GLY A 437 10.56 12.31 -24.17
C GLY A 437 10.40 13.81 -24.35
N VAL A 438 9.54 14.19 -25.28
CA VAL A 438 9.25 15.59 -25.63
C VAL A 438 8.84 16.33 -24.37
N PHE A 439 9.41 17.52 -24.15
CA PHE A 439 9.09 18.34 -23.00
C PHE A 439 7.58 18.64 -22.96
N ASP A 440 6.96 18.31 -21.82
CA ASP A 440 5.57 18.62 -21.53
C ASP A 440 5.41 19.10 -20.08
N ASN A 441 4.21 19.54 -19.74
CA ASN A 441 3.87 20.10 -18.42
C ASN A 441 3.07 19.09 -17.57
N GLY A 442 3.17 17.81 -17.87
CA GLY A 442 2.55 16.69 -17.17
C GLY A 442 3.26 16.33 -15.87
N TRP A 443 2.64 15.40 -15.14
CA TRP A 443 3.24 14.80 -13.95
C TRP A 443 4.11 13.62 -14.36
N HIS A 444 5.38 13.65 -13.95
CA HIS A 444 6.35 12.60 -14.17
C HIS A 444 6.83 12.01 -12.85
N THR A 445 7.36 10.79 -12.91
CA THR A 445 8.02 10.12 -11.79
C THR A 445 9.44 9.75 -12.19
N LEU A 446 10.41 10.26 -11.43
CA LEU A 446 11.81 9.83 -11.51
C LEU A 446 12.13 8.93 -10.32
N ALA A 447 12.74 7.78 -10.56
CA ALA A 447 13.28 6.96 -9.49
C ALA A 447 14.65 6.35 -9.83
N PHE A 448 15.37 5.96 -8.78
CA PHE A 448 16.65 5.27 -8.84
C PHE A 448 16.60 4.05 -7.94
N GLU A 449 16.76 2.87 -8.54
CA GLU A 449 16.77 1.59 -7.84
C GLU A 449 18.20 1.17 -7.53
N PHE A 450 18.48 0.91 -6.26
CA PHE A 450 19.75 0.40 -5.75
C PHE A 450 19.66 -1.10 -5.56
N ALA A 451 20.63 -1.83 -6.11
CA ALA A 451 20.60 -3.31 -6.08
C ALA A 451 20.82 -3.91 -4.68
N GLY A 452 21.50 -3.19 -3.79
CA GLY A 452 21.91 -3.70 -2.49
C GLY A 452 23.24 -4.44 -2.54
N ASN A 453 23.61 -5.11 -1.45
CA ASN A 453 24.90 -5.80 -1.30
C ASN A 453 26.11 -4.93 -1.53
N ASN A 454 26.04 -3.68 -1.08
CA ASN A 454 27.09 -2.70 -1.30
C ASN A 454 27.36 -2.46 -2.80
N SER A 455 26.45 -2.90 -3.68
CA SER A 455 26.53 -2.65 -5.11
C SER A 455 26.32 -1.17 -5.37
N ILE A 456 27.24 -0.63 -6.15
CA ILE A 456 27.20 0.73 -6.67
C ILE A 456 26.53 0.79 -8.05
N GLN A 457 25.84 -0.28 -8.46
CA GLN A 457 25.00 -0.28 -9.65
C GLN A 457 23.62 0.27 -9.32
N VAL A 458 23.19 1.26 -10.10
CA VAL A 458 21.91 1.94 -9.95
C VAL A 458 21.13 1.86 -11.25
N THR A 459 19.82 1.63 -11.16
CA THR A 459 18.93 1.61 -12.33
C THR A 459 17.98 2.81 -12.30
N PRO A 460 18.00 3.69 -13.31
CA PRO A 460 17.04 4.78 -13.40
C PRO A 460 15.67 4.24 -13.86
N VAL A 461 14.59 4.80 -13.35
CA VAL A 461 13.21 4.51 -13.75
C VAL A 461 12.49 5.83 -13.98
N LEU A 462 12.07 6.08 -15.22
CA LEU A 462 11.38 7.31 -15.62
C LEU A 462 9.97 6.91 -16.07
N ASP A 463 8.93 7.44 -15.42
CA ASP A 463 7.51 7.11 -15.70
C ASP A 463 7.26 5.60 -15.81
N GLU A 464 7.70 4.88 -14.79
CA GLU A 464 7.63 3.41 -14.67
C GLU A 464 8.47 2.63 -15.69
N LYS A 465 9.08 3.30 -16.68
CA LYS A 465 9.99 2.69 -17.64
C LYS A 465 11.39 2.57 -17.03
N ARG A 466 11.83 1.32 -16.87
CA ARG A 466 13.17 0.98 -16.38
C ARG A 466 14.21 1.24 -17.47
N GLY A 467 15.20 2.08 -17.16
CA GLY A 467 16.31 2.43 -18.03
C GLY A 467 17.51 1.48 -17.91
N THR A 468 18.64 1.87 -18.49
CA THR A 468 19.87 1.07 -18.46
C THR A 468 20.59 1.25 -17.11
N PRO A 469 20.96 0.18 -16.39
CA PRO A 469 21.75 0.28 -15.17
C PRO A 469 23.12 0.91 -15.43
N PHE A 470 23.61 1.70 -14.48
CA PHE A 470 24.93 2.34 -14.53
C PHE A 470 25.65 2.22 -13.19
N THR A 471 26.97 2.37 -13.21
CA THR A 471 27.83 2.29 -12.02
C THR A 471 28.10 3.70 -11.49
N LEU A 472 27.95 3.89 -10.17
CA LEU A 472 28.32 5.15 -9.52
C LEU A 472 29.83 5.37 -9.57
N VAL A 473 30.21 6.62 -9.75
CA VAL A 473 31.57 7.15 -9.72
C VAL A 473 31.59 8.41 -8.85
N LYS A 474 32.79 8.85 -8.45
CA LYS A 474 32.98 10.13 -7.78
C LYS A 474 32.51 11.28 -8.67
N SER A 475 31.99 12.31 -8.02
CA SER A 475 31.42 13.47 -8.72
C SER A 475 32.12 14.76 -8.30
N PRO A 476 32.30 15.73 -9.22
CA PRO A 476 32.75 17.07 -8.84
C PRO A 476 31.67 17.86 -8.07
N ALA A 477 30.43 17.36 -8.02
CA ALA A 477 29.35 17.99 -7.26
C ALA A 477 29.66 18.00 -5.76
N SER A 478 29.30 19.09 -5.08
CA SER A 478 29.40 19.23 -3.63
C SER A 478 28.01 19.33 -3.01
N GLY A 479 27.74 18.53 -1.98
CA GLY A 479 26.52 18.59 -1.18
C GLY A 479 26.83 18.72 0.31
N ALA A 480 25.79 18.90 1.13
CA ALA A 480 25.94 18.67 2.57
C ALA A 480 26.10 17.17 2.82
N ALA A 481 27.17 16.78 3.52
CA ALA A 481 27.42 15.39 3.85
C ALA A 481 26.25 14.80 4.66
N ASP A 482 25.88 13.58 4.30
CA ASP A 482 24.80 12.79 4.88
C ASP A 482 23.42 13.45 4.86
N LYS A 483 23.17 14.29 3.86
CA LYS A 483 21.85 14.85 3.61
C LYS A 483 21.39 14.57 2.19
N LEU A 484 20.11 14.27 2.04
CA LEU A 484 19.46 14.25 0.73
C LEU A 484 19.01 15.67 0.40
N GLN A 485 19.53 16.22 -0.70
CA GLN A 485 19.26 17.57 -1.16
C GLN A 485 18.62 17.56 -2.54
N LEU A 486 17.41 18.10 -2.62
CA LEU A 486 16.79 18.51 -3.88
C LEU A 486 17.07 20.00 -4.09
N THR A 487 17.42 20.41 -5.30
CA THR A 487 17.83 21.79 -5.56
C THR A 487 17.55 22.28 -6.98
N GLY A 488 17.44 23.60 -7.15
CA GLY A 488 17.43 24.25 -8.45
C GLY A 488 18.80 24.26 -9.16
N ILE A 489 19.88 23.80 -8.52
CA ILE A 489 21.25 23.67 -9.06
C ILE A 489 21.98 25.00 -9.27
N SER A 490 21.34 25.95 -9.95
CA SER A 490 22.00 27.14 -10.48
C SER A 490 21.40 28.45 -9.96
N LYS A 491 22.25 29.46 -9.84
CA LYS A 491 21.84 30.85 -9.60
C LYS A 491 21.14 31.46 -10.82
N ALA A 492 21.46 30.98 -12.02
CA ALA A 492 20.78 31.34 -13.25
C ALA A 492 19.30 30.91 -13.23
N ALA A 493 18.53 31.32 -14.23
CA ALA A 493 17.14 30.91 -14.34
C ALA A 493 17.02 29.38 -14.43
N THR A 494 16.12 28.82 -13.64
CA THR A 494 15.76 27.39 -13.61
C THR A 494 14.25 27.29 -13.73
N TYR A 495 13.71 26.14 -14.10
CA TYR A 495 12.26 25.98 -14.10
C TYR A 495 11.70 26.15 -12.68
N THR A 496 10.46 26.64 -12.61
CA THR A 496 9.61 26.37 -11.44
C THR A 496 9.33 24.88 -11.40
N LEU A 497 9.40 24.27 -10.22
CA LEU A 497 9.16 22.84 -10.04
C LEU A 497 7.96 22.64 -9.13
N LEU A 498 7.04 21.76 -9.51
CA LEU A 498 6.03 21.22 -8.61
C LEU A 498 6.49 19.84 -8.14
N ILE A 499 6.48 19.60 -6.83
CA ILE A 499 6.74 18.29 -6.23
C ILE A 499 5.48 17.78 -5.53
N ASP A 500 5.04 16.58 -5.90
CA ASP A 500 3.95 15.87 -5.21
C ASP A 500 4.52 15.07 -4.03
N SER A 501 5.55 14.27 -4.30
CA SER A 501 6.17 13.44 -3.28
C SER A 501 7.64 13.16 -3.52
N VAL A 502 8.35 12.90 -2.43
CA VAL A 502 9.70 12.31 -2.40
C VAL A 502 9.64 11.09 -1.50
N LYS A 503 10.25 9.98 -1.90
CA LYS A 503 10.28 8.76 -1.10
C LYS A 503 11.63 8.10 -1.21
N VAL A 504 12.19 7.68 -0.07
CA VAL A 504 13.37 6.83 0.00
C VAL A 504 12.97 5.56 0.73
N GLU A 505 13.16 4.43 0.07
CA GLU A 505 12.85 3.12 0.57
C GLU A 505 14.08 2.23 0.48
N VAL A 506 14.24 1.34 1.44
CA VAL A 506 15.34 0.41 1.56
C VAL A 506 14.80 -1.00 1.74
N ASN A 507 15.32 -1.96 1.02
CA ASN A 507 14.96 -3.37 1.10
C ASN A 507 15.16 -3.91 2.53
N ASN A 508 14.32 -4.82 3.00
CA ASN A 508 14.41 -5.33 4.38
C ASN A 508 15.43 -6.46 4.60
N ALA A 509 16.07 -6.99 3.54
CA ALA A 509 17.10 -8.03 3.65
C ALA A 509 18.49 -7.46 3.31
N ASP A 510 19.53 -7.96 3.98
CA ASP A 510 20.86 -8.01 3.37
C ASP A 510 20.67 -8.85 2.10
N ALA A 511 20.86 -8.27 0.92
CA ALA A 511 20.66 -9.03 -0.29
C ALA A 511 21.58 -10.28 -0.22
N ALA A 512 21.08 -11.45 -0.57
CA ALA A 512 21.92 -12.64 -0.53
C ALA A 512 23.07 -12.46 -1.55
N ALA A 513 24.30 -12.74 -1.12
CA ALA A 513 25.50 -12.78 -1.95
C ALA A 513 25.46 -13.93 -2.96
#